data_AF-A0A9D9L901-F1
#
_entry.id   AF-A0A9D9L901-F1
#
_cell.length_a   1.000
_cell.length_b   1.000
_cell.length_c   1.000
_cell.angle_alpha   90.00
_cell.angle_beta   90.00
_cell.angle_gamma   90.00
#
_symmetry.space_group_name_H-M   'P 1'
#
loop_
_entity.id
_entity.type
_entity.pdbx_description
1 polymer ?
#
loop_
_entity_poly.entity_id
_entity_poly.type
_entity_poly.pdbx_seq_one_letter_code
_entity_poly.pdbx_strand_id
1 'polypeptide(L)'
;MHLPLTTELIDRLAAGDLEVAVVRDGRGILPGAEETPAEFAGRLRTFNANMAKMEESLQAQGEFTVEDVTVSRGARIPAELLAEASAVTEGKFAFSNDWVPGFFIDPNCSLLFGGCAYYFYPDFFALFIIRASFQQKRRWLFYQRQELLAHELCHIARIGLVSQDFEEIFAYQTATTAFRRWLGGIFRSTTDSLLFLGGTFLQLAGQLLRTFLLPGLPIWPFWTVFLAICAFLLLRHLKDMRELQSALANLQFAFPEDNCQAVLFRCTDAEIHALSHCRTPEAMQVFLQQHQNDFRWQIIRRRFEQKAE
;
A
#
# COMPACT_ATOMS: atom_id res chain seq x y z
N MET A 1 20.38 -12.88 3.21
CA MET A 1 20.12 -11.54 2.61
C MET A 1 21.00 -10.53 3.36
N HIS A 2 21.53 -9.48 2.71
CA HIS A 2 22.09 -8.37 3.49
C HIS A 2 20.95 -7.64 4.19
N LEU A 3 21.16 -7.23 5.45
CA LEU A 3 20.19 -6.38 6.12
C LEU A 3 19.93 -5.12 5.27
N PRO A 4 18.69 -4.62 5.22
CA PRO A 4 18.32 -3.48 4.38
C PRO A 4 19.20 -2.25 4.63
N LEU A 5 19.69 -2.10 5.85
CA LEU A 5 20.41 -0.94 6.34
C LEU A 5 21.57 -1.38 7.24
N THR A 6 22.71 -0.70 7.14
CA THR A 6 23.80 -0.83 8.13
C THR A 6 23.53 0.08 9.32
N THR A 7 24.09 -0.23 10.49
CA THR A 7 23.99 0.61 11.69
C THR A 7 24.48 2.03 11.42
N GLU A 8 25.58 2.18 10.67
CA GLU A 8 26.13 3.48 10.28
C GLU A 8 25.12 4.34 9.50
N LEU A 9 24.41 3.75 8.52
CA LEU A 9 23.40 4.47 7.75
C LEU A 9 22.22 4.90 8.64
N ILE A 10 21.83 4.07 9.59
CA ILE A 10 20.76 4.39 10.54
C ILE A 10 21.19 5.53 11.48
N ASP A 11 22.43 5.53 11.94
CA ASP A 11 22.93 6.59 12.81
C ASP A 11 23.03 7.93 12.06
N ARG A 12 23.41 7.91 10.78
CA ARG A 12 23.34 9.09 9.91
C ARG A 12 21.91 9.59 9.72
N LEU A 13 20.93 8.69 9.53
CA LEU A 13 19.51 9.07 9.49
C LEU A 13 19.06 9.71 10.80
N ALA A 14 19.46 9.15 11.95
CA ALA A 14 19.14 9.72 13.26
C ALA A 14 19.69 11.14 13.44
N ALA A 15 20.84 11.44 12.81
CA ALA A 15 21.44 12.77 12.77
C ALA A 15 20.80 13.72 11.75
N GLY A 16 19.77 13.28 11.01
CA GLY A 16 19.08 14.11 10.02
C GLY A 16 19.79 14.19 8.66
N ASP A 17 20.63 13.22 8.30
CA ASP A 17 21.29 13.17 7.00
C ASP A 17 20.28 12.96 5.86
N LEU A 18 19.93 14.08 5.21
CA LEU A 18 18.92 14.11 4.16
C LEU A 18 19.34 13.32 2.91
N GLU A 19 20.63 13.24 2.59
CA GLU A 19 21.09 12.50 1.40
C GLU A 19 20.87 11.00 1.59
N VAL A 20 21.17 10.48 2.79
CA VAL A 20 20.86 9.08 3.11
C VAL A 20 19.36 8.85 3.03
N ALA A 21 18.55 9.76 3.58
CA ALA A 21 17.10 9.65 3.59
C ALA A 21 16.50 9.64 2.18
N VAL A 22 16.99 10.50 1.28
CA VAL A 22 16.61 10.55 -0.14
C VAL A 22 16.88 9.21 -0.84
N VAL A 23 18.06 8.63 -0.62
CA VAL A 23 18.39 7.32 -1.20
C VAL A 23 17.49 6.22 -0.64
N ARG A 24 17.15 6.28 0.66
CA ARG A 24 16.25 5.30 1.29
C ARG A 24 14.79 5.44 0.84
N ASP A 25 14.32 6.65 0.63
CA ASP A 25 13.01 6.92 0.04
C ASP A 25 12.91 6.34 -1.37
N GLY A 26 13.98 6.43 -2.17
CA GLY A 26 14.12 5.72 -3.45
C GLY A 26 14.05 4.20 -3.35
N ARG A 27 14.33 3.64 -2.17
CA ARG A 27 14.21 2.21 -1.87
C ARG A 27 12.87 1.81 -1.25
N GLY A 28 11.89 2.72 -1.23
CA GLY A 28 10.58 2.48 -0.62
C GLY A 28 10.62 2.45 0.90
N ILE A 29 11.68 2.98 1.54
CA ILE A 29 11.75 3.16 2.99
C ILE A 29 11.40 4.62 3.27
N LEU A 30 10.10 4.88 3.44
CA LEU A 30 9.58 6.23 3.65
C LEU A 30 9.49 6.54 5.15
N PRO A 31 9.80 7.77 5.60
CA PRO A 31 9.40 8.22 6.93
C PRO A 31 7.88 8.26 7.07
N GLY A 32 7.40 8.14 8.30
CA GLY A 32 5.99 8.27 8.61
C GLY A 32 5.48 9.70 8.50
N ALA A 33 4.18 9.88 8.75
CA ALA A 33 3.50 11.18 8.62
C ALA A 33 4.21 12.30 9.39
N GLU A 34 4.54 12.04 10.66
CA GLU A 34 5.08 12.99 11.64
C GLU A 34 6.41 12.51 12.24
N GLU A 35 7.04 11.49 11.66
CA GLU A 35 8.28 10.94 12.23
C GLU A 35 9.45 11.94 12.12
N THR A 36 10.07 12.22 13.27
CA THR A 36 11.37 12.88 13.31
C THR A 36 12.47 11.96 12.78
N PRO A 37 13.65 12.49 12.39
CA PRO A 37 14.77 11.65 11.96
C PRO A 37 15.18 10.60 12.99
N ALA A 38 15.11 10.94 14.28
CA ALA A 38 15.43 10.03 15.38
C ALA A 38 14.41 8.89 15.53
N GLU A 39 13.11 9.19 15.43
CA GLU A 39 12.04 8.18 15.49
C GLU A 39 12.08 7.26 14.26
N PHE A 40 12.27 7.84 13.07
CA PHE A 40 12.44 7.07 11.84
C PHE A 40 13.63 6.11 11.96
N ALA A 41 14.79 6.59 12.41
CA ALA A 41 15.94 5.73 12.66
C ALA A 41 15.66 4.65 13.71
N GLY A 42 14.96 4.99 14.80
CA GLY A 42 14.51 4.05 15.83
C GLY A 42 13.68 2.90 15.26
N ARG A 43 12.68 3.23 14.43
CA ARG A 43 11.86 2.26 13.70
C ARG A 43 12.69 1.35 12.81
N LEU A 44 13.67 1.91 12.09
CA LEU A 44 14.54 1.12 11.21
C LEU A 44 15.48 0.18 11.98
N ARG A 45 15.91 0.53 13.20
CA ARG A 45 16.66 -0.39 14.08
C ARG A 45 15.82 -1.59 14.47
N THR A 46 14.58 -1.36 14.91
CA THR A 46 13.64 -2.43 15.25
C THR A 46 13.37 -3.32 14.05
N PHE A 47 13.14 -2.70 12.88
CA PHE A 47 12.94 -3.41 11.63
C PHE A 47 14.12 -4.32 11.26
N ASN A 48 15.34 -3.79 11.27
CA ASN A 48 16.54 -4.57 11.02
C ASN A 48 16.71 -5.74 12.00
N ALA A 49 16.45 -5.51 13.30
CA ALA A 49 16.57 -6.54 14.31
C ALA A 49 15.58 -7.69 14.08
N ASN A 50 14.34 -7.37 13.71
CA ASN A 50 13.31 -8.39 13.47
C ASN A 50 13.53 -9.12 12.13
N MET A 51 14.01 -8.42 11.11
CA MET A 51 14.48 -9.05 9.87
C MET A 51 15.66 -10.00 10.09
N ALA A 52 16.62 -9.63 10.95
CA ALA A 52 17.74 -10.48 11.31
C ALA A 52 17.28 -11.78 11.99
N LYS A 53 16.36 -11.67 12.97
CA LYS A 53 15.79 -12.84 13.66
C LYS A 53 15.09 -13.80 12.69
N MET A 54 14.28 -13.28 11.76
CA MET A 54 13.63 -14.11 10.76
C MET A 54 14.68 -14.84 9.90
N GLU A 55 15.69 -14.12 9.41
CA GLU A 55 16.69 -14.71 8.52
C GLU A 55 17.58 -15.73 9.25
N GLU A 56 17.90 -15.51 10.52
CA GLU A 56 18.57 -16.49 11.38
C GLU A 56 17.72 -17.76 11.53
N SER A 57 16.43 -17.64 11.82
CA SER A 57 15.51 -18.79 11.91
C SER A 57 15.42 -19.56 10.59
N LEU A 58 15.27 -18.85 9.47
CA LEU A 58 15.23 -19.46 8.13
C LEU A 58 16.54 -20.17 7.77
N GLN A 59 17.67 -19.69 8.26
CA GLN A 59 18.97 -20.34 8.04
C GLN A 59 19.17 -21.56 8.95
N ALA A 60 18.82 -21.44 10.23
CA ALA A 60 19.05 -22.48 11.22
C ALA A 60 18.03 -23.62 11.17
N GLN A 61 16.75 -23.29 10.98
CA GLN A 61 15.63 -24.23 11.07
C GLN A 61 14.94 -24.47 9.72
N GLY A 62 15.20 -23.61 8.72
CA GLY A 62 14.56 -23.69 7.40
C GLY A 62 13.18 -23.03 7.33
N GLU A 63 12.61 -22.67 8.48
CA GLU A 63 11.27 -22.11 8.62
C GLU A 63 11.25 -20.96 9.64
N PHE A 64 10.24 -20.12 9.54
CA PHE A 64 9.93 -19.05 10.47
C PHE A 64 8.42 -18.90 10.56
N THR A 65 7.89 -18.79 11.78
CA THR A 65 6.46 -18.58 12.00
C THR A 65 6.23 -17.18 12.53
N VAL A 66 5.32 -16.46 11.89
CA VAL A 66 4.80 -15.17 12.35
C VAL A 66 3.29 -15.25 12.40
N GLU A 67 2.72 -14.96 13.57
CA GLU A 67 1.29 -15.16 13.85
C GLU A 67 0.80 -16.56 13.45
N ASP A 68 -0.12 -16.64 12.49
CA ASP A 68 -0.75 -17.85 11.96
C ASP A 68 -0.09 -18.36 10.66
N VAL A 69 1.02 -17.74 10.23
CA VAL A 69 1.70 -18.08 8.98
C VAL A 69 3.11 -18.60 9.23
N THR A 70 3.37 -19.81 8.75
CA THR A 70 4.72 -20.39 8.68
C THR A 70 5.27 -20.22 7.28
N VAL A 71 6.40 -19.53 7.17
CA VAL A 71 7.15 -19.33 5.93
C VAL A 71 8.38 -20.24 5.91
N SER A 72 8.72 -20.80 4.75
CA SER A 72 9.90 -21.64 4.59
C SER A 72 10.91 -21.04 3.61
N ARG A 73 12.19 -21.36 3.80
CA ARG A 73 13.27 -20.88 2.93
C ARG A 73 13.06 -21.30 1.47
N GLY A 74 12.54 -22.50 1.24
CA GLY A 74 12.26 -23.03 -0.10
C GLY A 74 11.10 -22.35 -0.82
N ALA A 75 10.20 -21.71 -0.07
CA ALA A 75 9.08 -20.95 -0.60
C ALA A 75 9.44 -19.49 -0.93
N ARG A 76 10.67 -19.05 -0.67
CA ARG A 76 11.06 -17.65 -0.87
C ARG A 76 10.96 -17.24 -2.34
N ILE A 77 10.44 -16.04 -2.58
CA ILE A 77 10.30 -15.46 -3.90
C ILE A 77 11.69 -15.02 -4.38
N PRO A 78 12.12 -15.47 -5.58
CA PRO A 78 13.40 -15.06 -6.16
C PRO A 78 13.48 -13.56 -6.41
N ALA A 79 14.69 -13.01 -6.31
CA ALA A 79 14.95 -11.58 -6.46
C ALA A 79 14.56 -11.06 -7.85
N GLU A 80 14.66 -11.90 -8.88
CA GLU A 80 14.30 -11.55 -10.25
C GLU A 80 12.80 -11.26 -10.38
N LEU A 81 11.95 -12.03 -9.67
CA LEU A 81 10.50 -11.79 -9.67
C LEU A 81 10.13 -10.54 -8.89
N LEU A 82 10.91 -10.20 -7.87
CA LEU A 82 10.76 -8.94 -7.16
C LEU A 82 11.18 -7.76 -8.01
N ALA A 83 12.28 -7.88 -8.75
CA ALA A 83 12.72 -6.84 -9.68
C ALA A 83 11.67 -6.52 -10.75
N GLU A 84 10.96 -7.53 -11.28
CA GLU A 84 9.83 -7.34 -12.21
C GLU A 84 8.72 -6.46 -11.59
N ALA A 85 8.42 -6.65 -10.30
CA ALA A 85 7.40 -5.87 -9.58
C ALA A 85 7.92 -4.46 -9.23
N SER A 86 9.17 -4.36 -8.79
CA SER A 86 9.81 -3.10 -8.42
C SER A 86 9.97 -2.17 -9.62
N ALA A 87 10.15 -2.70 -10.84
CA ALA A 87 10.11 -1.89 -12.06
C ALA A 87 8.76 -1.18 -12.26
N VAL A 88 7.65 -1.79 -11.83
CA VAL A 88 6.31 -1.17 -11.91
C VAL A 88 6.18 -0.03 -10.91
N THR A 89 6.63 -0.23 -9.68
CA THR A 89 6.58 0.82 -8.64
C THR A 89 7.56 1.95 -8.94
N GLU A 90 8.71 1.64 -9.54
CA GLU A 90 9.70 2.63 -9.94
C GLU A 90 9.16 3.53 -11.04
N GLY A 91 8.55 2.95 -12.08
CA GLY A 91 7.96 3.72 -13.17
C GLY A 91 6.71 4.54 -12.78
N LYS A 92 6.01 4.19 -11.70
CA LYS A 92 4.79 4.90 -11.26
C LYS A 92 5.02 5.89 -10.12
N PHE A 93 5.87 5.51 -9.17
CA PHE A 93 5.99 6.17 -7.87
C PHE A 93 7.45 6.46 -7.49
N ALA A 94 8.39 6.23 -8.40
CA ALA A 94 9.82 6.51 -8.23
C ALA A 94 10.43 5.85 -6.97
N PHE A 95 10.05 4.60 -6.70
CA PHE A 95 10.71 3.75 -5.69
C PHE A 95 10.85 2.30 -6.17
N SER A 96 11.92 1.64 -5.71
CA SER A 96 12.22 0.24 -6.00
C SER A 96 12.57 -0.50 -4.72
N ASN A 97 11.88 -1.61 -4.44
CA ASN A 97 12.06 -2.38 -3.20
C ASN A 97 12.75 -3.71 -3.49
N ASP A 98 13.87 -3.96 -2.83
CA ASP A 98 14.65 -5.21 -2.94
C ASP A 98 14.96 -5.83 -1.58
N TRP A 99 14.38 -5.30 -0.51
CA TRP A 99 14.71 -5.67 0.87
C TRP A 99 13.58 -6.43 1.59
N VAL A 100 12.32 -6.27 1.15
CA VAL A 100 11.21 -6.99 1.78
C VAL A 100 11.22 -8.46 1.33
N PRO A 101 11.22 -9.41 2.27
CA PRO A 101 11.15 -10.82 1.93
C PRO A 101 9.74 -11.19 1.46
N GLY A 102 9.69 -12.01 0.41
CA GLY A 102 8.46 -12.54 -0.15
C GLY A 102 8.40 -14.06 -0.12
N PHE A 103 7.22 -14.65 0.08
CA PHE A 103 7.05 -16.11 0.10
C PHE A 103 5.83 -16.61 -0.68
N PHE A 104 5.97 -17.77 -1.31
CA PHE A 104 4.92 -18.51 -2.02
C PHE A 104 4.19 -19.45 -1.05
N ILE A 105 3.00 -19.05 -0.59
CA ILE A 105 2.26 -19.78 0.46
C ILE A 105 0.78 -19.84 0.10
N ASP A 106 0.15 -20.97 0.43
CA ASP A 106 -1.31 -21.12 0.42
C ASP A 106 -1.80 -21.20 1.88
N PRO A 107 -2.32 -20.11 2.46
CA PRO A 107 -2.87 -20.12 3.82
C PRO A 107 -4.03 -21.12 3.96
N ASN A 108 -4.36 -21.49 5.19
CA ASN A 108 -5.54 -22.34 5.45
C ASN A 108 -6.83 -21.65 4.97
N CYS A 109 -7.76 -22.40 4.37
CA CYS A 109 -9.05 -21.90 3.86
C CYS A 109 -8.95 -20.77 2.80
N SER A 110 -7.92 -20.77 1.97
CA SER A 110 -7.55 -19.67 1.06
C SER A 110 -8.02 -19.86 -0.40
N LEU A 111 -9.30 -20.23 -0.62
CA LEU A 111 -9.85 -20.54 -1.94
C LEU A 111 -9.72 -19.41 -2.98
N LEU A 112 -9.81 -18.14 -2.55
CA LEU A 112 -9.73 -16.94 -3.40
C LEU A 112 -8.54 -16.03 -3.05
N PHE A 113 -7.59 -16.54 -2.27
CA PHE A 113 -6.42 -15.77 -1.84
C PHE A 113 -5.45 -15.54 -3.00
N GLY A 114 -5.08 -14.28 -3.23
CA GLY A 114 -4.07 -13.87 -4.19
C GLY A 114 -2.72 -13.56 -3.52
N GLY A 115 -2.74 -12.72 -2.50
CA GLY A 115 -1.58 -12.28 -1.72
C GLY A 115 -1.98 -11.33 -0.59
N CYS A 116 -1.04 -11.08 0.31
CA CYS A 116 -1.12 -10.00 1.30
C CYS A 116 0.28 -9.65 1.84
N ALA A 117 0.45 -8.40 2.23
CA ALA A 117 1.54 -7.92 3.05
C ALA A 117 1.21 -8.13 4.54
N TYR A 118 2.10 -8.83 5.24
CA TYR A 118 2.13 -8.85 6.69
C TYR A 118 3.02 -7.71 7.16
N TYR A 119 2.42 -6.79 7.89
CA TYR A 119 3.15 -5.74 8.55
C TYR A 119 2.64 -5.54 9.97
N PHE A 120 3.57 -5.33 10.90
CA PHE A 120 3.27 -5.25 12.32
C PHE A 120 3.73 -3.92 12.88
N TYR A 121 2.80 -3.20 13.51
CA TYR A 121 3.11 -2.05 14.35
C TYR A 121 2.77 -2.42 15.80
N PRO A 122 3.63 -2.15 16.80
CA PRO A 122 4.90 -1.41 16.74
C PRO A 122 6.13 -2.30 16.47
N ASP A 123 5.96 -3.58 16.19
CA ASP A 123 7.09 -4.50 16.02
C ASP A 123 7.90 -4.24 14.75
N PHE A 124 7.44 -3.37 13.85
CA PHE A 124 8.11 -2.97 12.62
C PHE A 124 8.72 -4.18 11.91
N PHE A 125 7.86 -5.09 11.49
CA PHE A 125 8.25 -6.25 10.69
C PHE A 125 7.42 -6.25 9.41
N ALA A 126 8.03 -6.66 8.30
CA ALA A 126 7.38 -6.68 7.01
C ALA A 126 7.79 -7.93 6.22
N LEU A 127 6.80 -8.66 5.75
CA LEU A 127 6.95 -9.66 4.69
C LEU A 127 5.69 -9.63 3.83
N PHE A 128 5.74 -10.18 2.62
CA PHE A 128 4.52 -10.44 1.88
C PHE A 128 4.46 -11.92 1.49
N ILE A 129 3.24 -12.43 1.43
CA ILE A 129 2.95 -13.76 0.94
C ILE A 129 2.06 -13.65 -0.29
N ILE A 130 2.31 -14.51 -1.27
CA ILE A 130 1.43 -14.67 -2.43
C ILE A 130 1.16 -16.15 -2.64
N ARG A 131 0.05 -16.44 -3.30
CA ARG A 131 -0.42 -17.81 -3.56
C ARG A 131 0.71 -18.71 -4.11
N ALA A 132 0.85 -19.92 -3.58
CA ALA A 132 1.94 -20.84 -3.93
C ALA A 132 1.98 -21.18 -5.43
N SER A 133 0.81 -21.24 -6.08
CA SER A 133 0.73 -21.49 -7.54
C SER A 133 1.47 -20.46 -8.41
N PHE A 134 1.72 -19.25 -7.89
CA PHE A 134 2.49 -18.22 -8.57
C PHE A 134 3.98 -18.55 -8.69
N GLN A 135 4.47 -19.58 -8.00
CA GLN A 135 5.82 -20.08 -8.19
C GLN A 135 6.04 -20.56 -9.64
N GLN A 136 5.03 -21.22 -10.21
CA GLN A 136 5.10 -21.79 -11.56
C GLN A 136 4.29 -21.00 -12.60
N LYS A 137 3.29 -20.26 -12.15
CA LYS A 137 2.34 -19.56 -13.03
C LYS A 137 2.49 -18.05 -12.88
N ARG A 138 2.37 -17.32 -13.99
CA ARG A 138 2.26 -15.84 -13.94
C ARG A 138 0.86 -15.36 -13.54
N ARG A 139 -0.16 -16.19 -13.76
CA ARG A 139 -1.57 -15.85 -13.57
C ARG A 139 -2.31 -16.99 -12.88
N TRP A 140 -3.19 -16.64 -11.95
CA TRP A 140 -4.15 -17.53 -11.32
C TRP A 140 -5.50 -16.82 -11.24
N LEU A 141 -6.54 -17.42 -11.84
CA LEU A 141 -7.84 -16.76 -12.09
C LEU A 141 -7.66 -15.40 -12.81
N PHE A 142 -8.07 -14.30 -12.18
CA PHE A 142 -7.91 -12.93 -12.67
C PHE A 142 -6.72 -12.20 -12.01
N TYR A 143 -6.00 -12.87 -11.11
CA TYR A 143 -4.82 -12.32 -10.45
C TYR A 143 -3.55 -12.58 -11.27
N GLN A 144 -2.71 -11.56 -11.39
CA GLN A 144 -1.38 -11.66 -12.03
C GLN A 144 -0.31 -11.44 -10.97
N ARG A 145 0.76 -12.23 -11.03
CA ARG A 145 1.85 -12.23 -10.03
C ARG A 145 2.51 -10.87 -9.90
N GLN A 146 2.94 -10.28 -11.01
CA GLN A 146 3.63 -8.99 -11.02
C GLN A 146 2.76 -7.88 -10.43
N GLU A 147 1.48 -7.86 -10.79
CA GLU A 147 0.49 -6.91 -10.28
C GLU A 147 0.28 -7.05 -8.78
N LEU A 148 0.10 -8.28 -8.28
CA LEU A 148 -0.04 -8.53 -6.85
C LEU A 148 1.22 -8.10 -6.09
N LEU A 149 2.40 -8.47 -6.58
CA LEU A 149 3.66 -8.08 -5.94
C LEU A 149 3.81 -6.56 -5.90
N ALA A 150 3.57 -5.85 -7.02
CA ALA A 150 3.66 -4.40 -7.05
C ALA A 150 2.63 -3.72 -6.13
N HIS A 151 1.43 -4.28 -6.02
CA HIS A 151 0.38 -3.84 -5.10
C HIS A 151 0.83 -3.98 -3.63
N GLU A 152 1.34 -5.14 -3.22
CA GLU A 152 1.83 -5.32 -1.84
C GLU A 152 3.05 -4.43 -1.53
N LEU A 153 3.94 -4.20 -2.51
CA LEU A 153 5.07 -3.29 -2.36
C LEU A 153 4.64 -1.84 -2.09
N CYS A 154 3.50 -1.40 -2.65
CA CYS A 154 2.93 -0.09 -2.34
C CYS A 154 2.55 0.01 -0.86
N HIS A 155 1.88 -0.99 -0.32
CA HIS A 155 1.50 -1.05 1.10
C HIS A 155 2.72 -1.00 2.03
N ILE A 156 3.76 -1.76 1.70
CA ILE A 156 4.98 -1.73 2.50
C ILE A 156 5.65 -0.36 2.47
N ALA A 157 5.73 0.29 1.30
CA ALA A 157 6.33 1.62 1.22
C ALA A 157 5.54 2.66 2.03
N ARG A 158 4.21 2.57 2.04
CA ARG A 158 3.31 3.54 2.66
C ARG A 158 2.91 3.21 4.11
N ILE A 159 3.41 2.12 4.69
CA ILE A 159 3.10 1.67 6.04
C ILE A 159 3.17 2.78 7.11
N GLY A 160 4.18 3.66 7.04
CA GLY A 160 4.38 4.74 8.02
C GLY A 160 3.41 5.91 7.87
N LEU A 161 2.67 6.00 6.77
CA LEU A 161 1.74 7.10 6.50
C LEU A 161 0.37 6.88 7.16
N VAL A 162 0.07 5.64 7.58
CA VAL A 162 -1.20 5.26 8.22
C VAL A 162 -2.41 5.71 7.38
N SER A 163 -2.30 5.55 6.06
CA SER A 163 -3.34 5.93 5.09
C SER A 163 -4.48 4.91 5.10
N GLN A 164 -5.71 5.40 5.03
CA GLN A 164 -6.93 4.59 4.90
C GLN A 164 -7.71 4.97 3.65
N ASP A 165 -7.73 6.25 3.27
CA ASP A 165 -8.58 6.76 2.20
C ASP A 165 -8.05 6.43 0.81
N PHE A 166 -6.74 6.61 0.61
CA PHE A 166 -6.12 6.55 -0.72
C PHE A 166 -5.17 5.36 -0.91
N GLU A 167 -4.87 4.62 0.17
CA GLU A 167 -3.91 3.52 0.18
C GLU A 167 -4.18 2.48 -0.91
N GLU A 168 -5.39 1.93 -0.92
CA GLU A 168 -5.84 0.95 -1.92
C GLU A 168 -5.86 1.55 -3.33
N ILE A 169 -6.23 2.83 -3.48
CA ILE A 169 -6.22 3.50 -4.78
C ILE A 169 -4.80 3.52 -5.37
N PHE A 170 -3.78 3.89 -4.58
CA PHE A 170 -2.39 3.84 -5.04
C PHE A 170 -1.94 2.41 -5.37
N ALA A 171 -2.22 1.45 -4.49
CA ALA A 171 -1.82 0.07 -4.70
C ALA A 171 -2.47 -0.50 -5.99
N TYR A 172 -3.74 -0.21 -6.26
CA TYR A 172 -4.43 -0.63 -7.49
C TYR A 172 -3.99 0.12 -8.75
N GLN A 173 -3.33 1.28 -8.67
CA GLN A 173 -2.77 1.92 -9.87
C GLN A 173 -1.67 1.08 -10.53
N THR A 174 -1.07 0.13 -9.80
CA THR A 174 -0.12 -0.86 -10.33
C THR A 174 -0.80 -1.95 -11.18
N ALA A 175 -2.15 -1.99 -11.18
CA ALA A 175 -2.90 -2.99 -11.90
C ALA A 175 -2.71 -2.95 -13.42
N THR A 176 -2.72 -4.14 -14.04
CA THR A 176 -2.53 -4.28 -15.50
C THR A 176 -3.72 -3.77 -16.30
N THR A 177 -4.93 -3.89 -15.76
CA THR A 177 -6.18 -3.50 -16.45
C THR A 177 -6.71 -2.15 -15.96
N ALA A 178 -7.28 -1.37 -16.87
CA ALA A 178 -7.90 -0.08 -16.54
C ALA A 178 -9.07 -0.24 -15.55
N PHE A 179 -9.85 -1.32 -15.69
CA PHE A 179 -10.94 -1.63 -14.76
C PHE A 179 -10.44 -1.78 -13.33
N ARG A 180 -9.39 -2.57 -13.09
CA ARG A 180 -8.82 -2.75 -11.75
C ARG A 180 -8.14 -1.47 -11.22
N ARG A 181 -7.45 -0.73 -12.09
CA ARG A 181 -6.89 0.58 -11.71
C ARG A 181 -7.96 1.58 -11.28
N TRP A 182 -9.15 1.49 -11.87
CA TRP A 182 -10.24 2.42 -11.59
C TRP A 182 -11.14 1.98 -10.44
N LEU A 183 -11.54 0.70 -10.36
CA LEU A 183 -12.49 0.20 -9.34
C LEU A 183 -11.86 -0.56 -8.19
N GLY A 184 -10.59 -0.96 -8.31
CA GLY A 184 -9.96 -1.83 -7.33
C GLY A 184 -9.98 -1.23 -5.91
N GLY A 185 -9.73 0.07 -5.79
CA GLY A 185 -9.70 0.79 -4.52
C GLY A 185 -11.07 1.16 -3.93
N ILE A 186 -12.18 0.61 -4.43
CA ILE A 186 -13.53 0.94 -3.91
C ILE A 186 -13.72 0.55 -2.43
N PHE A 187 -13.07 -0.54 -2.02
CA PHE A 187 -12.99 -0.98 -0.64
C PHE A 187 -11.71 -0.41 -0.03
N ARG A 188 -11.84 0.42 1.00
CA ARG A 188 -10.72 1.03 1.74
C ARG A 188 -10.26 0.17 2.91
N SER A 189 -11.16 -0.67 3.42
CA SER A 189 -10.92 -1.45 4.64
C SER A 189 -11.71 -2.75 4.66
N THR A 190 -11.35 -3.61 5.62
CA THR A 190 -12.11 -4.82 5.96
C THR A 190 -13.58 -4.51 6.29
N THR A 191 -13.86 -3.37 6.92
CA THR A 191 -15.23 -2.95 7.24
C THR A 191 -16.08 -2.74 6.00
N ASP A 192 -15.52 -2.18 4.93
CA ASP A 192 -16.27 -1.98 3.68
C ASP A 192 -16.58 -3.33 3.00
N SER A 193 -15.61 -4.25 3.05
CA SER A 193 -15.79 -5.62 2.56
C SER A 193 -16.87 -6.37 3.36
N LEU A 194 -16.86 -6.23 4.69
CA LEU A 194 -17.89 -6.80 5.57
C LEU A 194 -19.27 -6.17 5.35
N LEU A 195 -19.35 -4.85 5.11
CA LEU A 195 -20.60 -4.17 4.80
C LEU A 195 -21.22 -4.69 3.50
N PHE A 196 -20.41 -4.80 2.44
CA PHE A 196 -20.85 -5.36 1.15
C PHE A 196 -21.29 -6.82 1.28
N LEU A 197 -20.49 -7.64 1.97
CA LEU A 197 -20.80 -9.05 2.20
C LEU A 197 -22.05 -9.22 3.07
N GLY A 198 -22.20 -8.41 4.12
CA GLY A 198 -23.38 -8.38 4.98
C GLY A 198 -24.64 -8.02 4.20
N GLY A 199 -24.58 -7.02 3.32
CA GLY A 199 -25.66 -6.68 2.40
C GLY A 199 -26.02 -7.84 1.46
N THR A 200 -25.00 -8.54 0.95
CA THR A 200 -25.18 -9.73 0.09
C THR A 200 -25.85 -10.88 0.85
N PHE A 201 -25.44 -11.14 2.09
CA PHE A 201 -26.05 -12.18 2.92
C PHE A 201 -27.47 -11.83 3.35
N LEU A 202 -27.75 -10.56 3.65
CA LEU A 202 -29.09 -10.08 3.91
C LEU A 202 -30.01 -10.32 2.70
N GLN A 203 -29.51 -10.04 1.50
CA GLN A 203 -30.20 -10.32 0.24
C GLN A 203 -30.48 -11.83 0.06
N LEU A 204 -29.48 -12.67 0.31
CA LEU A 204 -29.63 -14.13 0.24
C LEU A 204 -30.65 -14.63 1.26
N ALA A 205 -30.60 -14.14 2.51
CA ALA A 205 -31.54 -14.51 3.56
C ALA A 205 -32.98 -14.13 3.17
N GLY A 206 -33.20 -12.91 2.66
CA GLY A 206 -34.51 -12.48 2.15
C GLY A 206 -35.03 -13.40 1.04
N GLN A 207 -34.17 -13.83 0.13
CA GLN A 207 -34.54 -14.75 -0.96
C GLN A 207 -34.87 -16.16 -0.44
N LEU A 208 -34.11 -16.68 0.53
CA LEU A 208 -34.37 -17.97 1.15
C LEU A 208 -35.69 -17.95 1.94
N LEU A 209 -35.91 -16.91 2.76
CA LEU A 209 -37.18 -16.72 3.48
C LEU A 209 -38.35 -16.69 2.52
N ARG A 210 -38.26 -15.92 1.44
CA ARG A 210 -39.31 -15.86 0.42
C ARG A 210 -39.56 -17.22 -0.22
N THR A 211 -38.51 -17.95 -0.54
CA THR A 211 -38.62 -19.23 -1.28
C THR A 211 -39.21 -20.33 -0.42
N PHE A 212 -38.83 -20.44 0.85
CA PHE A 212 -39.15 -21.60 1.68
C PHE A 212 -40.19 -21.36 2.77
N LEU A 213 -40.31 -20.13 3.29
CA LEU A 213 -41.11 -19.86 4.49
C LEU A 213 -42.23 -18.85 4.26
N LEU A 214 -41.99 -17.80 3.46
CA LEU A 214 -42.89 -16.66 3.27
C LEU A 214 -42.98 -16.28 1.77
N PRO A 215 -43.69 -17.04 0.92
CA PRO A 215 -43.78 -16.77 -0.52
C PRO A 215 -44.26 -15.35 -0.91
N GLY A 216 -45.07 -14.72 -0.04
CA GLY A 216 -45.56 -13.35 -0.20
C GLY A 216 -44.60 -12.26 0.31
N LEU A 217 -43.41 -12.60 0.82
CA LEU A 217 -42.44 -11.62 1.32
C LEU A 217 -41.98 -10.72 0.16
N PRO A 218 -42.19 -9.39 0.24
CA PRO A 218 -41.65 -8.47 -0.76
C PRO A 218 -40.11 -8.47 -0.69
N ILE A 219 -39.45 -8.81 -1.79
CA ILE A 219 -37.98 -8.89 -1.86
C ILE A 219 -37.32 -7.53 -2.10
N TRP A 220 -38.07 -6.54 -2.59
CA TRP A 220 -37.54 -5.24 -2.98
C TRP A 220 -36.85 -4.48 -1.83
N PRO A 221 -37.26 -4.55 -0.54
CA PRO A 221 -36.55 -3.82 0.52
C PRO A 221 -35.11 -4.32 0.71
N PHE A 222 -34.88 -5.64 0.55
CA PHE A 222 -33.54 -6.22 0.63
C PHE A 222 -32.66 -5.71 -0.51
N TRP A 223 -33.21 -5.63 -1.73
CA TRP A 223 -32.53 -5.05 -2.88
C TRP A 223 -32.23 -3.57 -2.67
N THR A 224 -33.17 -2.80 -2.10
CA THR A 224 -32.97 -1.38 -1.81
C THR A 224 -31.81 -1.17 -0.84
N VAL A 225 -31.72 -1.97 0.22
CA VAL A 225 -30.60 -1.91 1.17
C VAL A 225 -29.28 -2.25 0.48
N PHE A 226 -29.22 -3.33 -0.30
CA PHE A 226 -28.02 -3.72 -1.02
C PHE A 226 -27.56 -2.65 -2.02
N LEU A 227 -28.48 -2.11 -2.82
CA LEU A 227 -28.20 -1.04 -3.77
C LEU A 227 -27.75 0.25 -3.07
N ALA A 228 -28.31 0.58 -1.91
CA ALA A 228 -27.87 1.73 -1.12
C ALA A 228 -26.42 1.55 -0.63
N ILE A 229 -26.03 0.35 -0.19
CA ILE A 229 -24.64 0.03 0.17
C ILE A 229 -23.72 0.17 -1.04
N CYS A 230 -24.08 -0.42 -2.19
CA CYS A 230 -23.29 -0.29 -3.41
C CYS A 230 -23.14 1.17 -3.87
N ALA A 231 -24.23 1.94 -3.83
CA ALA A 231 -24.22 3.35 -4.18
C ALA A 231 -23.34 4.17 -3.23
N PHE A 232 -23.42 3.92 -1.92
CA PHE A 232 -22.57 4.56 -0.93
C PHE A 232 -21.08 4.32 -1.22
N LEU A 233 -20.67 3.06 -1.38
CA LEU A 233 -19.29 2.69 -1.66
C LEU A 233 -18.78 3.32 -2.97
N LEU A 234 -19.60 3.28 -4.02
CA LEU A 234 -19.25 3.85 -5.31
C LEU A 234 -19.14 5.38 -5.25
N LEU A 235 -20.13 6.07 -4.66
CA LEU A 235 -20.11 7.54 -4.57
C LEU A 235 -18.94 8.03 -3.74
N ARG A 236 -18.61 7.34 -2.64
CA ARG A 236 -17.42 7.62 -1.83
C ARG A 236 -16.14 7.45 -2.65
N HIS A 237 -15.98 6.32 -3.35
CA HIS A 237 -14.83 6.08 -4.21
C HIS A 237 -14.68 7.12 -5.33
N LEU A 238 -15.80 7.54 -5.95
CA LEU A 238 -15.79 8.60 -6.96
C LEU A 238 -15.35 9.95 -6.39
N LYS A 239 -15.71 10.25 -5.13
CA LYS A 239 -15.25 11.44 -4.43
C LYS A 239 -13.73 11.38 -4.24
N ASP A 240 -13.20 10.26 -3.73
CA ASP A 240 -11.77 10.09 -3.48
C ASP A 240 -10.94 10.21 -4.76
N MET A 241 -11.40 9.56 -5.84
CA MET A 241 -10.74 9.65 -7.14
C MET A 241 -10.69 11.10 -7.65
N ARG A 242 -11.74 11.91 -7.41
CA ARG A 242 -11.75 13.34 -7.79
C ARG A 242 -10.81 14.16 -6.92
N GLU A 243 -10.76 13.89 -5.61
CA GLU A 243 -9.85 14.57 -4.69
C GLU A 243 -8.39 14.26 -5.04
N LEU A 244 -8.07 13.00 -5.30
CA LEU A 244 -6.75 12.57 -5.74
C LEU A 244 -6.34 13.20 -7.08
N GLN A 245 -7.25 13.24 -8.06
CA GLN A 245 -6.99 13.91 -9.35
C GLN A 245 -6.79 15.42 -9.19
N SER A 246 -7.58 16.07 -8.32
CA SER A 246 -7.44 17.49 -8.05
C SER A 246 -6.11 17.79 -7.34
N ALA A 247 -5.71 16.97 -6.37
CA ALA A 247 -4.43 17.08 -5.69
C ALA A 247 -3.26 16.90 -6.67
N LEU A 248 -3.34 15.90 -7.56
CA LEU A 248 -2.34 15.68 -8.61
C LEU A 248 -2.19 16.87 -9.54
N ALA A 249 -3.32 17.45 -9.99
CA ALA A 249 -3.31 18.63 -10.85
C ALA A 249 -2.72 19.85 -10.13
N ASN A 250 -3.10 20.07 -8.87
CA ASN A 250 -2.60 21.21 -8.10
C ASN A 250 -1.09 21.10 -7.81
N LEU A 251 -0.55 19.89 -7.63
CA LEU A 251 0.90 19.68 -7.43
C LEU A 251 1.76 20.24 -8.59
N GLN A 252 1.19 20.39 -9.79
CA GLN A 252 1.89 20.97 -10.94
C GLN A 252 2.28 22.44 -10.73
N PHE A 253 1.69 23.14 -9.74
CA PHE A 253 2.12 24.49 -9.37
C PHE A 253 3.52 24.54 -8.75
N ALA A 254 4.03 23.42 -8.24
CA ALA A 254 5.31 23.36 -7.53
C ALA A 254 6.27 22.27 -8.02
N PHE A 255 5.75 21.22 -8.67
CA PHE A 255 6.54 20.08 -9.10
C PHE A 255 6.37 19.85 -10.62
N PRO A 256 7.40 19.32 -11.30
CA PRO A 256 7.27 18.83 -12.67
C PRO A 256 6.16 17.77 -12.77
N GLU A 257 5.41 17.79 -13.87
CA GLU A 257 4.26 16.88 -14.10
C GLU A 257 4.61 15.40 -13.88
N ASP A 258 5.77 14.96 -14.41
CA ASP A 258 6.25 13.58 -14.29
C ASP A 258 6.51 13.16 -12.83
N ASN A 259 6.76 14.12 -11.94
CA ASN A 259 7.04 13.86 -10.53
C ASN A 259 5.80 13.94 -9.64
N CYS A 260 4.71 14.57 -10.09
CA CYS A 260 3.52 14.80 -9.25
C CYS A 260 2.93 13.50 -8.69
N GLN A 261 2.92 12.42 -9.48
CA GLN A 261 2.40 11.13 -9.03
C GLN A 261 3.25 10.50 -7.91
N ALA A 262 4.59 10.64 -8.00
CA ALA A 262 5.51 10.17 -7.00
C ALA A 262 5.44 11.01 -5.71
N VAL A 263 5.26 12.33 -5.83
CA VAL A 263 5.02 13.22 -4.69
C VAL A 263 3.72 12.83 -3.98
N LEU A 264 2.63 12.70 -4.73
CA LEU A 264 1.32 12.36 -4.18
C LEU A 264 1.31 11.00 -3.47
N PHE A 265 2.08 10.02 -3.98
CA PHE A 265 2.27 8.71 -3.33
C PHE A 265 2.97 8.80 -1.97
N ARG A 266 3.63 9.91 -1.64
CA ARG A 266 4.30 10.12 -0.34
C ARG A 266 3.47 10.98 0.61
N CYS A 267 2.31 11.46 0.16
CA CYS A 267 1.40 12.25 0.96
C CYS A 267 0.52 11.36 1.84
N THR A 268 0.19 11.88 3.02
CA THR A 268 -0.85 11.34 3.90
C THR A 268 -2.24 11.67 3.36
N ASP A 269 -3.29 11.05 3.90
CA ASP A 269 -4.66 11.35 3.48
C ASP A 269 -5.01 12.82 3.73
N ALA A 270 -4.64 13.37 4.89
CA ALA A 270 -4.87 14.77 5.24
C ALA A 270 -4.17 15.73 4.27
N GLU A 271 -2.96 15.40 3.84
CA GLU A 271 -2.22 16.18 2.86
C GLU A 271 -2.85 16.10 1.47
N ILE A 272 -3.31 14.93 1.03
CA ILE A 272 -4.02 14.78 -0.25
C ILE A 272 -5.30 15.62 -0.24
N HIS A 273 -6.06 15.56 0.86
CA HIS A 273 -7.25 16.40 1.07
C HIS A 273 -6.90 17.89 1.01
N ALA A 274 -5.85 18.34 1.70
CA ALA A 274 -5.41 19.73 1.66
C ALA A 274 -4.95 20.17 0.25
N LEU A 275 -4.11 19.36 -0.41
CA LEU A 275 -3.61 19.58 -1.76
C LEU A 275 -4.74 19.68 -2.79
N SER A 276 -5.82 18.90 -2.64
CA SER A 276 -6.99 18.96 -3.54
C SER A 276 -7.68 20.34 -3.52
N HIS A 277 -7.46 21.13 -2.47
CA HIS A 277 -8.01 22.49 -2.31
C HIS A 277 -7.01 23.60 -2.65
N CYS A 278 -5.73 23.30 -2.91
CA CYS A 278 -4.69 24.26 -3.31
C CYS A 278 -4.84 24.70 -4.79
N ARG A 279 -5.95 25.36 -5.12
CA ARG A 279 -6.33 25.72 -6.50
C ARG A 279 -5.53 26.88 -7.11
N THR A 280 -4.63 27.50 -6.35
CA THR A 280 -3.78 28.60 -6.83
C THR A 280 -2.33 28.38 -6.44
N PRO A 281 -1.37 28.97 -7.18
CA PRO A 281 0.05 28.91 -6.83
C PRO A 281 0.33 29.42 -5.41
N GLU A 282 -0.36 30.47 -4.96
CA GLU A 282 -0.17 31.04 -3.63
C GLU A 282 -0.62 30.06 -2.53
N ALA A 283 -1.76 29.39 -2.72
CA ALA A 283 -2.23 28.37 -1.79
C ALA A 283 -1.26 27.17 -1.72
N MET A 284 -0.67 26.77 -2.86
CA MET A 284 0.38 25.75 -2.89
C MET A 284 1.63 26.20 -2.13
N GLN A 285 2.07 27.46 -2.31
CA GLN A 285 3.23 27.99 -1.59
C GLN A 285 2.99 28.01 -0.07
N VAL A 286 1.79 28.38 0.38
CA VAL A 286 1.42 28.33 1.81
C VAL A 286 1.50 26.90 2.34
N PHE A 287 0.95 25.93 1.61
CA PHE A 287 1.03 24.51 1.97
C PHE A 287 2.50 24.04 2.12
N LEU A 288 3.35 24.34 1.14
CA LEU A 288 4.77 23.96 1.20
C LEU A 288 5.54 24.64 2.33
N GLN A 289 5.19 25.88 2.66
CA GLN A 289 5.78 26.60 3.80
C GLN A 289 5.38 25.99 5.15
N GLN A 290 4.13 25.54 5.28
CA GLN A 290 3.66 24.86 6.50
C GLN A 290 4.41 23.55 6.74
N HIS A 291 4.77 22.85 5.67
CA HIS A 291 5.46 21.56 5.71
C HIS A 291 6.99 21.67 5.54
N GLN A 292 7.58 22.87 5.56
CA GLN A 292 9.01 23.05 5.27
C GLN A 292 9.94 22.37 6.29
N ASN A 293 9.47 22.22 7.53
CA ASN A 293 10.24 21.63 8.63
C ASN A 293 10.01 20.13 8.77
N ASP A 294 9.04 19.57 8.05
CA ASP A 294 8.72 18.16 8.15
C ASP A 294 9.79 17.35 7.42
N PHE A 295 10.38 16.39 8.13
CA PHE A 295 11.48 15.61 7.59
C PHE A 295 11.10 14.88 6.29
N ARG A 296 9.90 14.32 6.22
CA ARG A 296 9.37 13.69 5.01
C ARG A 296 9.24 14.67 3.84
N TRP A 297 8.75 15.89 4.08
CA TRP A 297 8.63 16.89 3.02
C TRP A 297 9.97 17.43 2.55
N GLN A 298 10.97 17.54 3.43
CA GLN A 298 12.34 17.86 3.02
C GLN A 298 12.89 16.82 2.03
N ILE A 299 12.62 15.54 2.26
CA ILE A 299 13.00 14.44 1.35
C ILE A 299 12.23 14.54 0.03
N ILE A 300 10.90 14.66 0.09
CA ILE A 300 10.03 14.79 -1.10
C ILE A 300 10.52 15.94 -1.98
N ARG A 301 10.73 17.12 -1.38
CA ARG A 301 11.17 18.31 -2.11
C ARG A 301 12.53 18.07 -2.76
N ARG A 302 13.49 17.52 -2.00
CA ARG A 302 14.83 17.22 -2.53
C ARG A 302 14.79 16.24 -3.69
N ARG A 303 13.89 15.25 -3.68
CA ARG A 303 13.78 14.25 -4.75
C ARG A 303 13.06 14.75 -5.99
N PHE A 304 12.09 15.65 -5.84
CA PHE A 304 11.08 15.87 -6.87
C PHE A 304 10.90 17.32 -7.33
N GLU A 305 11.44 18.33 -6.62
CA GLU A 305 11.32 19.74 -7.06
C GLU A 305 12.07 20.03 -8.36
N GLN A 306 13.17 19.32 -8.60
CA GLN A 306 13.94 19.47 -9.82
C GLN A 306 13.47 18.48 -10.88
N LYS A 307 13.48 18.92 -12.13
CA LYS A 307 13.23 18.03 -13.27
C LYS A 307 14.39 17.04 -13.33
N ALA A 308 14.08 15.74 -13.39
CA ALA A 308 15.11 14.73 -13.63
C ALA A 308 15.81 15.05 -14.97
N GLU A 309 17.14 15.17 -14.94
CA GLU A 309 17.97 15.36 -16.14
C GLU A 309 17.92 14.15 -17.08
#